data_AF-A0A8G1ZQJ3-F1
#
_entry.id   AF-A0A8G1ZQJ3-F1
#
_cell.length_a   1.000
_cell.length_b   1.000
_cell.length_c   1.000
_cell.angle_alpha   90.00
_cell.angle_beta   90.00
_cell.angle_gamma   90.00
#
_symmetry.space_group_name_H-M   'P 1'
#
loop_
_entity.id
_entity.type
_entity.pdbx_description
1 polymer ?
#
loop_
_entity_poly.entity_id
_entity_poly.type
_entity_poly.pdbx_seq_one_letter_code
_entity_poly.pdbx_strand_id
1 'polypeptide(L)'
;MARSILLARSAAVCLALATLAAPALAQGSDPLASLSPEKKAFLSDPATLERFGLTPEKLQIALAGRPAADVDAYATALMAVVEDSKYKAGRDPAEIALNPQARGWNASTTVRPKMFDKLAREDGPFSLKRYMFQKGGIPTFADAPVAIRKEDLVAGKVEVAFVGVPLDFSSGWRDAKHAPMALRGMDGLVGADADGGVDPGLVLSIADYGDLTPDYMAPDRGLDHIRAMIAEMASVGVVPFIVGGDHTIMFPDVAAMVDVYGAGKVALVQFDAHADAELNGDHLISDNQTLTRLLEQNLLRGSDVTLVGLHGRDAGPATQKRLTDAGAKIVPTAAIQEKGWQAVTTDLIAGLKTGPENVFVSFDMSVLDPGDAPASGRPVPGGITMREAIPMVRQICAQTKVVGFDLLDAAPILDPTYVSRMSANYILHACLSGIAIRKTGATSVQTAKR
;
A
#
# COMPACT_ATOMS: atom_id res chain seq x y z
N MET A 1 -5.02 -37.03 -26.17
CA MET A 1 -3.64 -37.52 -26.39
C MET A 1 -2.67 -36.39 -26.76
N ALA A 2 -2.71 -35.24 -26.07
CA ALA A 2 -1.81 -34.10 -26.33
C ALA A 2 -1.50 -33.32 -25.03
N ARG A 3 -1.32 -34.04 -23.91
CA ARG A 3 -0.98 -33.45 -22.60
C ARG A 3 0.27 -34.07 -21.95
N SER A 4 0.94 -35.00 -22.63
CA SER A 4 2.06 -35.79 -22.08
C SER A 4 3.44 -35.40 -22.62
N ILE A 5 3.55 -34.38 -23.49
CA ILE A 5 4.83 -33.97 -24.09
C ILE A 5 5.42 -32.69 -23.43
N LEU A 6 4.61 -31.93 -22.69
CA LEU A 6 5.09 -30.69 -22.04
C LEU A 6 5.88 -30.94 -20.74
N LEU A 7 5.58 -32.02 -20.00
CA LEU A 7 6.30 -32.35 -18.75
C LEU A 7 7.73 -32.89 -18.99
N ALA A 8 8.06 -33.36 -20.18
CA ALA A 8 9.38 -33.93 -20.47
C ALA A 8 10.45 -32.88 -20.81
N ARG A 9 10.06 -31.63 -21.13
CA ARG A 9 11.01 -30.56 -21.51
C ARG A 9 11.36 -29.60 -20.37
N SER A 10 10.55 -29.52 -19.32
CA SER A 10 10.83 -28.70 -18.13
C SER A 10 11.70 -29.41 -17.09
N ALA A 11 11.83 -30.75 -17.15
CA ALA A 11 12.61 -31.53 -16.20
C ALA A 11 14.14 -31.38 -16.38
N ALA A 12 14.60 -30.88 -17.52
CA ALA A 12 16.04 -30.72 -17.80
C ALA A 12 16.65 -29.43 -17.21
N VAL A 13 15.84 -28.49 -16.72
CA VAL A 13 16.33 -27.21 -16.14
C VAL A 13 16.56 -27.32 -14.62
N CYS A 14 16.03 -28.34 -13.94
CA CYS A 14 16.07 -28.44 -12.48
C CYS A 14 17.13 -29.40 -11.89
N LEU A 15 18.02 -30.01 -12.67
CA LEU A 15 19.02 -30.96 -12.14
C LEU A 15 20.46 -30.55 -12.47
N ALA A 16 20.96 -29.48 -11.84
CA ALA A 16 22.41 -29.24 -11.70
C ALA A 16 22.79 -28.27 -10.56
N LEU A 17 21.94 -28.06 -9.56
CA LEU A 17 22.30 -27.30 -8.35
C LEU A 17 22.70 -28.27 -7.23
N ALA A 18 23.82 -28.95 -7.41
CA ALA A 18 24.46 -29.68 -6.31
C ALA A 18 25.97 -29.50 -6.40
N THR A 19 26.52 -28.95 -5.31
CA THR A 19 27.94 -28.71 -5.00
C THR A 19 28.63 -27.57 -5.77
N LEU A 20 28.67 -26.38 -5.16
CA LEU A 20 29.62 -25.34 -5.53
C LEU A 20 30.46 -24.98 -4.29
N ALA A 21 31.57 -25.68 -4.12
CA ALA A 21 32.77 -25.01 -3.64
C ALA A 21 33.11 -23.95 -4.71
N ALA A 22 33.43 -22.72 -4.29
CA ALA A 22 33.74 -21.64 -5.22
C ALA A 22 34.89 -22.07 -6.15
N PRO A 23 34.67 -22.22 -7.47
CA PRO A 23 35.78 -22.43 -8.36
C PRO A 23 36.54 -21.11 -8.43
N ALA A 24 37.87 -21.18 -8.33
CA ALA A 24 38.72 -20.06 -8.70
C ALA A 24 38.28 -19.55 -10.08
N LEU A 25 38.12 -18.23 -10.25
CA LEU A 25 37.89 -17.58 -11.53
C LEU A 25 39.04 -17.96 -12.48
N ALA A 26 38.87 -19.07 -13.20
CA ALA A 26 39.79 -19.46 -14.23
C ALA A 26 39.75 -18.36 -15.29
N GLN A 27 40.92 -17.83 -15.67
CA GLN A 27 41.10 -16.95 -16.83
C GLN A 27 40.84 -17.73 -18.13
N GLY A 28 39.62 -18.25 -18.27
CA GLY A 28 39.16 -19.00 -19.42
C GLY A 28 38.67 -18.07 -20.52
N SER A 29 38.79 -18.53 -21.76
CA SER A 29 38.23 -17.91 -22.96
C SER A 29 36.81 -17.42 -22.73
N ASP A 30 36.47 -16.23 -23.25
CA ASP A 30 35.12 -15.67 -23.22
C ASP A 30 34.09 -16.75 -23.66
N PRO A 31 33.22 -17.23 -22.74
CA PRO A 31 32.30 -18.32 -23.04
C PRO A 31 31.29 -17.92 -24.12
N LEU A 32 31.05 -16.62 -24.30
CA LEU A 32 30.12 -16.10 -25.29
C LEU A 32 30.76 -15.98 -26.68
N ALA A 33 32.08 -16.13 -26.82
CA ALA A 33 32.81 -15.83 -28.07
C ALA A 33 32.27 -16.58 -29.30
N SER A 34 31.76 -17.80 -29.11
CA SER A 34 31.22 -18.65 -30.18
C SER A 34 29.77 -18.32 -30.60
N LEU A 35 29.07 -17.47 -29.85
CA LEU A 35 27.67 -17.14 -30.10
C LEU A 35 27.50 -16.13 -31.25
N SER A 36 26.32 -16.20 -31.89
CA SER A 36 25.85 -15.18 -32.83
C SER A 36 25.77 -13.79 -32.15
N PRO A 37 25.88 -12.68 -32.90
CA PRO A 37 25.76 -11.32 -32.35
C PRO A 37 24.48 -11.09 -31.54
N GLU A 38 23.35 -11.65 -31.98
CA GLU A 38 22.05 -11.53 -31.30
C GLU A 38 22.07 -12.20 -29.91
N LYS A 39 22.47 -13.47 -29.83
CA LYS A 39 22.60 -14.21 -28.57
C LYS A 39 23.61 -13.55 -27.62
N LYS A 40 24.71 -12.99 -28.15
CA LYS A 40 25.67 -12.22 -27.35
C LYS A 40 25.03 -10.97 -26.75
N ALA A 41 24.31 -10.20 -27.55
CA ALA A 41 23.62 -9.00 -27.07
C ALA A 41 22.58 -9.36 -26.00
N PHE A 42 21.78 -10.40 -26.23
CA PHE A 42 20.79 -10.91 -25.27
C PHE A 42 21.43 -11.31 -23.93
N LEU A 43 22.52 -12.07 -23.95
CA LEU A 43 23.21 -12.53 -22.74
C LEU A 43 24.11 -11.47 -22.09
N SER A 44 24.38 -10.35 -22.77
CA SER A 44 25.18 -9.26 -22.22
C SER A 44 24.32 -8.15 -21.61
N ASP A 45 23.00 -8.18 -21.81
CA ASP A 45 22.06 -7.22 -21.24
C ASP A 45 21.72 -7.56 -19.78
N PRO A 46 22.16 -6.76 -18.79
CA PRO A 46 21.89 -7.03 -17.38
C PRO A 46 20.38 -7.11 -17.07
N ALA A 47 19.55 -6.31 -17.73
CA ALA A 47 18.10 -6.30 -17.51
C ALA A 47 17.44 -7.61 -17.99
N THR A 48 17.98 -8.20 -19.06
CA THR A 48 17.55 -9.52 -19.55
C THR A 48 17.98 -10.63 -18.58
N LEU A 49 19.20 -10.58 -18.06
CA LEU A 49 19.72 -11.59 -17.12
C LEU A 49 18.98 -11.60 -15.77
N GLU A 50 18.57 -10.43 -15.29
CA GLU A 50 17.83 -10.28 -14.03
C GLU A 50 16.54 -11.12 -14.00
N ARG A 51 15.86 -11.26 -15.15
CA ARG A 51 14.65 -12.09 -15.31
C ARG A 51 14.88 -13.56 -14.97
N PHE A 52 16.13 -14.02 -15.06
CA PHE A 52 16.54 -15.38 -14.77
C PHE A 52 17.29 -15.50 -13.43
N GLY A 53 17.33 -14.43 -12.63
CA GLY A 53 18.10 -14.37 -11.40
C GLY A 53 19.62 -14.45 -11.62
N LEU A 54 20.07 -14.14 -12.84
CA LEU A 54 21.47 -14.18 -13.25
C LEU A 54 22.10 -12.79 -13.16
N THR A 55 23.35 -12.74 -12.74
CA THR A 55 24.25 -11.60 -12.95
C THR A 55 25.27 -11.99 -14.01
N PRO A 56 26.03 -11.05 -14.61
CA PRO A 56 27.11 -11.39 -15.53
C PRO A 56 28.09 -12.42 -14.96
N GLU A 57 28.39 -12.34 -13.67
CA GLU A 57 29.27 -13.28 -12.96
C GLU A 57 28.63 -14.66 -12.82
N LYS A 58 27.35 -14.72 -12.41
CA LYS A 58 26.61 -16.00 -12.34
C LYS A 58 26.48 -16.65 -13.71
N LEU A 59 26.28 -15.85 -14.76
CA LEU A 59 26.24 -16.32 -16.12
C LEU A 59 27.60 -16.89 -16.54
N GLN A 60 28.71 -16.20 -16.26
CA GLN A 60 30.04 -16.73 -16.53
C GLN A 60 30.28 -18.05 -15.79
N ILE A 61 29.92 -18.14 -14.51
CA ILE A 61 30.01 -19.39 -13.73
C ILE A 61 29.14 -20.48 -14.36
N ALA A 62 27.91 -20.15 -14.75
CA ALA A 62 26.99 -21.11 -15.35
C ALA A 62 27.51 -21.67 -16.68
N LEU A 63 28.26 -20.88 -17.45
CA LEU A 63 28.76 -21.24 -18.78
C LEU A 63 30.22 -21.70 -18.80
N ALA A 64 30.97 -21.51 -17.72
CA ALA A 64 32.40 -21.82 -17.65
C ALA A 64 32.67 -23.30 -17.99
N GLY A 65 33.62 -23.54 -18.90
CA GLY A 65 34.05 -24.88 -19.31
C GLY A 65 33.05 -25.68 -20.14
N ARG A 66 31.89 -25.10 -20.50
CA ARG A 66 30.91 -25.77 -21.35
C ARG A 66 31.35 -25.79 -22.82
N PRO A 67 31.05 -26.86 -23.58
CA PRO A 67 31.20 -26.87 -25.03
C PRO A 67 30.41 -25.74 -25.70
N ALA A 68 30.90 -25.23 -26.83
CA ALA A 68 30.23 -24.16 -27.59
C ALA A 68 28.77 -24.48 -27.95
N ALA A 69 28.48 -25.75 -28.28
CA ALA A 69 27.13 -26.20 -28.58
C ALA A 69 26.17 -26.08 -27.38
N ASP A 70 26.67 -26.33 -26.17
CA ASP A 70 25.86 -26.22 -24.94
C ASP A 70 25.62 -24.77 -24.58
N VAL A 71 26.60 -23.89 -24.79
CA VAL A 71 26.44 -22.45 -24.59
C VAL A 71 25.42 -21.86 -25.58
N ASP A 72 25.45 -22.30 -26.84
CA ASP A 72 24.47 -21.90 -27.85
C ASP A 72 23.05 -22.41 -27.52
N ALA A 73 22.93 -23.67 -27.09
CA ALA A 73 21.66 -24.24 -26.65
C ALA A 73 21.10 -23.51 -25.42
N TYR A 74 21.97 -23.13 -24.47
CA TYR A 74 21.59 -22.36 -23.29
C TYR A 74 21.03 -20.98 -23.66
N ALA A 75 21.74 -20.22 -24.49
CA ALA A 75 21.27 -18.93 -24.99
C ALA A 75 19.93 -19.05 -25.74
N THR A 76 19.80 -20.06 -26.59
CA THR A 76 18.56 -20.35 -27.35
C THR A 76 17.40 -20.66 -26.40
N ALA A 77 17.64 -21.45 -25.36
CA ALA A 77 16.63 -21.80 -24.38
C ALA A 77 16.16 -20.56 -23.61
N LEU A 78 17.06 -19.70 -23.15
CA LEU A 78 16.68 -18.47 -22.45
C LEU A 78 15.88 -17.52 -23.35
N MET A 79 16.31 -17.31 -24.59
CA MET A 79 15.54 -16.53 -25.57
C MET A 79 14.15 -17.13 -25.83
N ALA A 80 14.06 -18.46 -25.97
CA ALA A 80 12.79 -19.15 -26.17
C ALA A 80 11.85 -19.00 -24.96
N VAL A 81 12.38 -18.99 -23.73
CA VAL A 81 11.58 -18.71 -22.52
C VAL A 81 11.02 -17.29 -22.57
N VAL A 82 11.82 -16.28 -22.96
CA VAL A 82 11.34 -14.90 -23.12
C VAL A 82 10.27 -14.80 -24.21
N GLU A 83 10.46 -15.46 -25.36
CA GLU A 83 9.44 -15.46 -26.41
C GLU A 83 8.16 -16.21 -26.00
N ASP A 84 8.28 -17.25 -25.17
CA ASP A 84 7.11 -18.00 -24.72
C ASP A 84 6.28 -17.27 -23.66
N SER A 85 6.95 -16.45 -22.83
CA SER A 85 6.30 -15.62 -21.81
C SER A 85 5.57 -14.41 -22.37
N LYS A 86 5.75 -14.07 -23.65
CA LYS A 86 5.01 -12.98 -24.29
C LYS A 86 3.56 -13.39 -24.56
N TYR A 87 2.68 -12.40 -24.50
CA TYR A 87 1.31 -12.52 -24.99
C TYR A 87 1.29 -12.91 -26.48
N LYS A 88 0.54 -13.96 -26.83
CA LYS A 88 0.36 -14.41 -28.22
C LYS A 88 -1.12 -14.38 -28.59
N ALA A 89 -1.51 -13.41 -29.43
CA ALA A 89 -2.87 -13.28 -29.94
C ALA A 89 -3.36 -14.61 -30.56
N GLY A 90 -4.55 -15.06 -30.16
CA GLY A 90 -5.16 -16.33 -30.61
C GLY A 90 -4.75 -17.57 -29.81
N ARG A 91 -3.62 -17.56 -29.10
CA ARG A 91 -3.30 -18.54 -28.05
C ARG A 91 -3.79 -18.07 -26.69
N ASP A 92 -3.44 -16.84 -26.36
CA ASP A 92 -3.69 -16.23 -25.07
C ASP A 92 -4.87 -15.25 -25.21
N PRO A 93 -5.96 -15.41 -24.44
CA PRO A 93 -7.03 -14.42 -24.41
C PRO A 93 -6.49 -13.11 -23.81
N ALA A 94 -6.84 -11.96 -24.40
CA ALA A 94 -6.44 -10.66 -23.87
C ALA A 94 -7.12 -10.34 -22.53
N GLU A 95 -8.31 -10.93 -22.30
CA GLU A 95 -9.10 -10.76 -21.09
C GLU A 95 -9.81 -12.07 -20.73
N ILE A 96 -9.99 -12.33 -19.44
CA ILE A 96 -10.82 -13.43 -18.94
C ILE A 96 -12.26 -12.91 -18.84
N ALA A 97 -13.12 -13.34 -19.75
CA ALA A 97 -14.53 -12.95 -19.75
C ALA A 97 -15.24 -13.44 -18.48
N LEU A 98 -15.73 -12.51 -17.68
CA LEU A 98 -16.59 -12.80 -16.53
C LEU A 98 -18.02 -13.08 -16.99
N ASN A 99 -18.82 -13.74 -16.15
CA ASN A 99 -20.23 -14.04 -16.44
C ASN A 99 -21.18 -12.94 -15.91
N PRO A 100 -21.63 -11.96 -16.72
CA PRO A 100 -22.50 -10.88 -16.26
C PRO A 100 -23.91 -11.33 -15.90
N GLN A 101 -24.31 -12.55 -16.26
CA GLN A 101 -25.61 -13.13 -15.93
C GLN A 101 -25.59 -13.92 -14.61
N ALA A 102 -24.45 -13.97 -13.92
CA ALA A 102 -24.34 -14.63 -12.62
C ALA A 102 -25.24 -13.94 -11.58
N ARG A 103 -26.03 -14.73 -10.84
CA ARG A 103 -26.95 -14.21 -9.80
C ARG A 103 -26.27 -13.31 -8.76
N GLY A 104 -24.99 -13.54 -8.48
CA GLY A 104 -24.20 -12.81 -7.49
C GLY A 104 -23.29 -11.72 -8.06
N TRP A 105 -23.48 -11.27 -9.31
CA TRP A 105 -22.56 -10.34 -9.98
C TRP A 105 -22.17 -9.11 -9.14
N ASN A 106 -23.15 -8.51 -8.44
CA ASN A 106 -22.94 -7.33 -7.58
C ASN A 106 -23.06 -7.65 -6.08
N ALA A 107 -22.84 -8.91 -5.66
CA ALA A 107 -23.10 -9.31 -4.27
C ALA A 107 -22.25 -8.52 -3.24
N SER A 108 -21.00 -8.18 -3.58
CA SER A 108 -20.08 -7.41 -2.74
C SER A 108 -20.34 -5.90 -2.75
N THR A 109 -21.05 -5.39 -3.75
CA THR A 109 -21.27 -3.94 -3.95
C THR A 109 -22.73 -3.50 -3.70
N THR A 110 -23.62 -4.46 -3.45
CA THR A 110 -25.04 -4.19 -3.17
C THR A 110 -25.23 -3.84 -1.71
N VAL A 111 -25.49 -2.55 -1.44
CA VAL A 111 -25.80 -2.06 -0.09
C VAL A 111 -27.17 -2.55 0.36
N ARG A 112 -27.29 -3.00 1.61
CA ARG A 112 -28.55 -3.46 2.22
C ARG A 112 -29.58 -2.30 2.31
N PRO A 113 -30.76 -2.42 1.67
CA PRO A 113 -31.82 -1.40 1.76
C PRO A 113 -32.35 -1.17 3.18
N LYS A 114 -32.70 0.09 3.51
CA LYS A 114 -33.34 0.48 4.79
C LYS A 114 -34.60 -0.33 5.10
N MET A 115 -35.37 -0.70 4.08
CA MET A 115 -36.64 -1.44 4.24
C MET A 115 -36.48 -2.84 4.88
N PHE A 116 -35.26 -3.39 4.94
CA PHE A 116 -34.99 -4.66 5.63
C PHE A 116 -34.69 -4.49 7.12
N ASP A 117 -34.69 -3.27 7.64
CA ASP A 117 -34.58 -3.01 9.07
C ASP A 117 -35.95 -3.21 9.71
N LYS A 118 -36.12 -4.33 10.42
CA LYS A 118 -37.37 -4.63 11.11
C LYS A 118 -37.64 -3.69 12.30
N LEU A 119 -36.59 -3.06 12.82
CA LEU A 119 -36.64 -2.12 13.93
C LEU A 119 -36.25 -0.75 13.40
N ALA A 120 -37.19 0.19 13.45
CA ALA A 120 -36.87 1.59 13.20
C ALA A 120 -35.93 2.08 14.30
N ARG A 121 -34.83 2.72 13.90
CA ARG A 121 -33.95 3.48 14.79
C ARG A 121 -33.81 4.89 14.23
N GLU A 122 -33.56 5.85 15.13
CA GLU A 122 -33.17 7.19 14.71
C GLU A 122 -31.81 7.14 14.00
N ASP A 123 -31.62 8.03 13.04
CA ASP A 123 -30.32 8.21 12.40
C ASP A 123 -29.33 8.72 13.45
N GLY A 124 -28.13 8.15 13.46
CA GLY A 124 -27.07 8.50 14.39
C GLY A 124 -26.23 7.29 14.80
N PRO A 125 -24.98 7.50 15.26
CA PRO A 125 -24.15 6.41 15.74
C PRO A 125 -24.74 5.79 17.02
N PHE A 126 -24.68 4.48 17.13
CA PHE A 126 -25.21 3.75 18.29
C PHE A 126 -24.15 2.86 18.92
N SER A 127 -24.17 2.80 20.26
CA SER A 127 -23.20 2.01 21.00
C SER A 127 -23.55 0.52 20.97
N LEU A 128 -22.53 -0.31 20.71
CA LEU A 128 -22.62 -1.77 20.90
C LEU A 128 -22.18 -2.21 22.31
N LYS A 129 -21.82 -1.25 23.19
CA LYS A 129 -21.31 -1.56 24.53
C LYS A 129 -22.43 -1.98 25.46
N ARG A 130 -22.12 -2.94 26.34
CA ARG A 130 -23.02 -3.31 27.45
C ARG A 130 -22.67 -2.56 28.73
N TYR A 131 -21.39 -2.32 28.99
CA TYR A 131 -20.92 -1.65 30.19
C TYR A 131 -20.26 -0.31 29.86
N MET A 132 -20.31 0.62 30.82
CA MET A 132 -19.84 2.01 30.67
C MET A 132 -18.32 2.13 30.45
N PHE A 133 -17.53 1.21 30.99
CA PHE A 133 -16.06 1.25 30.98
C PHE A 133 -15.46 -0.04 30.42
N GLN A 134 -16.08 -0.61 29.39
CA GLN A 134 -15.76 -1.95 28.94
C GLN A 134 -14.46 -1.99 28.15
N LYS A 135 -13.48 -2.79 28.61
CA LYS A 135 -12.34 -3.24 27.80
C LYS A 135 -12.65 -4.53 27.00
N GLY A 136 -13.93 -4.85 26.83
CA GLY A 136 -14.40 -6.06 26.15
C GLY A 136 -15.83 -5.86 25.65
N GLY A 137 -16.31 -6.69 24.72
CA GLY A 137 -17.57 -6.45 24.02
C GLY A 137 -17.43 -6.75 22.54
N ILE A 138 -18.34 -6.23 21.71
CA ILE A 138 -18.16 -6.28 20.26
C ILE A 138 -17.10 -5.23 19.91
N PRO A 139 -15.92 -5.64 19.41
CA PRO A 139 -14.83 -4.70 19.14
C PRO A 139 -15.18 -3.78 17.97
N THR A 140 -14.88 -2.50 18.15
CA THR A 140 -15.03 -1.43 17.17
C THR A 140 -13.77 -0.59 17.18
N PHE A 141 -13.45 0.08 16.07
CA PHE A 141 -12.32 0.99 16.04
C PHE A 141 -12.49 2.08 17.09
N ALA A 142 -11.42 2.36 17.83
CA ALA A 142 -11.42 3.34 18.91
C ALA A 142 -12.45 3.10 20.02
N ASP A 143 -13.02 1.89 20.10
CA ASP A 143 -14.18 1.61 20.96
C ASP A 143 -15.33 2.60 20.71
N ALA A 144 -15.46 3.08 19.46
CA ALA A 144 -16.41 4.10 19.03
C ALA A 144 -17.82 3.54 18.80
N PRO A 145 -18.87 4.37 18.90
CA PRO A 145 -20.20 4.00 18.41
C PRO A 145 -20.17 3.63 16.92
N VAL A 146 -21.08 2.74 16.51
CA VAL A 146 -21.18 2.30 15.13
C VAL A 146 -22.12 3.21 14.35
N ALA A 147 -21.70 3.62 13.16
CA ALA A 147 -22.54 4.18 12.12
C ALA A 147 -22.61 3.16 10.97
N ILE A 148 -23.79 2.94 10.37
CA ILE A 148 -23.93 1.98 9.26
C ILE A 148 -24.43 2.63 7.98
N ARG A 149 -24.71 3.95 8.03
CA ARG A 149 -25.22 4.75 6.92
C ARG A 149 -24.72 6.19 6.97
N LYS A 150 -24.72 6.85 5.81
CA LYS A 150 -24.42 8.27 5.68
C LYS A 150 -25.24 9.14 6.63
N GLU A 151 -26.54 8.83 6.80
CA GLU A 151 -27.40 9.61 7.69
C GLU A 151 -26.96 9.53 9.15
N ASP A 152 -26.34 8.42 9.57
CA ASP A 152 -25.79 8.29 10.91
C ASP A 152 -24.61 9.24 11.13
N LEU A 153 -23.73 9.35 10.13
CA LEU A 153 -22.61 10.28 10.16
C LEU A 153 -23.09 11.73 10.30
N VAL A 154 -24.11 12.10 9.52
CA VAL A 154 -24.69 13.45 9.55
C VAL A 154 -25.40 13.73 10.88
N ALA A 155 -26.29 12.85 11.32
CA ALA A 155 -27.05 13.03 12.55
C ALA A 155 -26.15 13.06 13.80
N GLY A 156 -25.12 12.21 13.82
CA GLY A 156 -24.11 12.18 14.88
C GLY A 156 -23.09 13.33 14.84
N LYS A 157 -23.12 14.17 13.79
CA LYS A 157 -22.10 15.19 13.52
C LYS A 157 -20.70 14.58 13.63
N VAL A 158 -20.53 13.41 13.03
CA VAL A 158 -19.28 12.67 13.07
C VAL A 158 -18.22 13.48 12.33
N GLU A 159 -17.04 13.58 12.91
CA GLU A 159 -15.91 14.31 12.35
C GLU A 159 -14.86 13.36 11.76
N VAL A 160 -14.69 12.20 12.42
CA VAL A 160 -13.80 11.13 11.94
C VAL A 160 -14.58 9.81 11.96
N ALA A 161 -14.53 9.07 10.85
CA ALA A 161 -15.12 7.74 10.80
C ALA A 161 -14.08 6.72 10.34
N PHE A 162 -13.89 5.69 11.14
CA PHE A 162 -13.06 4.54 10.78
C PHE A 162 -13.82 3.62 9.85
N VAL A 163 -13.15 3.04 8.87
CA VAL A 163 -13.74 2.03 7.99
C VAL A 163 -12.69 1.01 7.60
N GLY A 164 -13.04 -0.27 7.62
CA GLY A 164 -12.14 -1.34 7.19
C GLY A 164 -12.30 -1.68 5.72
N VAL A 165 -11.18 -1.98 5.04
CA VAL A 165 -11.21 -2.46 3.64
C VAL A 165 -10.36 -3.74 3.52
N PRO A 166 -10.94 -4.93 3.76
CA PRO A 166 -10.17 -6.17 3.86
C PRO A 166 -9.78 -6.77 2.48
N LEU A 167 -8.85 -6.15 1.74
CA LEU A 167 -8.35 -6.62 0.42
C LEU A 167 -6.86 -6.99 0.46
N ASP A 168 -6.41 -8.17 0.03
CA ASP A 168 -4.96 -8.53 0.05
C ASP A 168 -4.47 -9.29 -1.19
N PHE A 169 -5.07 -9.00 -2.36
CA PHE A 169 -4.83 -9.79 -3.57
C PHE A 169 -3.52 -9.47 -4.26
N SER A 170 -3.04 -8.24 -4.15
CA SER A 170 -1.87 -7.78 -4.89
C SER A 170 -0.58 -7.91 -4.09
N SER A 171 -0.63 -7.85 -2.75
CA SER A 171 0.53 -7.97 -1.86
C SER A 171 1.05 -9.40 -1.67
N GLY A 172 0.75 -10.31 -2.60
CA GLY A 172 1.28 -11.67 -2.58
C GLY A 172 0.77 -12.53 -1.41
N TRP A 173 -0.49 -12.36 -0.99
CA TRP A 173 -1.18 -13.17 0.04
C TRP A 173 -0.61 -13.03 1.45
N ARG A 174 -0.05 -11.85 1.76
CA ARG A 174 0.55 -11.57 3.06
C ARG A 174 -0.41 -10.96 4.08
N ASP A 175 -1.65 -11.43 4.13
CA ASP A 175 -2.54 -11.24 5.29
C ASP A 175 -3.10 -9.83 5.55
N ALA A 176 -2.95 -8.89 4.61
CA ALA A 176 -3.40 -7.51 4.83
C ALA A 176 -4.92 -7.37 5.08
N LYS A 177 -5.71 -8.34 4.60
CA LYS A 177 -7.18 -8.35 4.76
C LYS A 177 -7.64 -8.52 6.22
N HIS A 178 -6.80 -9.04 7.11
CA HIS A 178 -7.19 -9.26 8.51
C HIS A 178 -6.83 -8.08 9.42
N ALA A 179 -6.13 -7.07 8.90
CA ALA A 179 -5.81 -5.84 9.62
C ALA A 179 -7.04 -5.13 10.21
N PRO A 180 -8.17 -4.96 9.50
CA PRO A 180 -9.30 -4.22 10.05
C PRO A 180 -9.84 -4.87 11.33
N MET A 181 -10.08 -6.18 11.29
CA MET A 181 -10.58 -6.93 12.45
C MET A 181 -9.57 -6.97 13.60
N ALA A 182 -8.28 -7.15 13.30
CA ALA A 182 -7.24 -7.17 14.32
C ALA A 182 -7.12 -5.82 15.03
N LEU A 183 -7.21 -4.72 14.29
CA LEU A 183 -7.06 -3.36 14.82
C LEU A 183 -8.30 -2.85 15.56
N ARG A 184 -9.52 -3.33 15.23
CA ARG A 184 -10.70 -3.11 16.08
C ARG A 184 -10.55 -3.71 17.48
N GLY A 185 -9.77 -4.78 17.61
CA GLY A 185 -9.52 -5.45 18.89
C GLY A 185 -8.45 -4.78 19.75
N MET A 186 -7.86 -3.67 19.30
CA MET A 186 -6.77 -2.98 20.00
C MET A 186 -7.30 -1.95 21.00
N ASP A 187 -6.66 -1.87 22.16
CA ASP A 187 -6.81 -0.73 23.09
C ASP A 187 -5.85 0.40 22.69
N GLY A 188 -6.15 1.64 23.10
CA GLY A 188 -5.24 2.78 22.95
C GLY A 188 -5.27 3.51 21.60
N LEU A 189 -6.21 3.19 20.69
CA LEU A 189 -6.40 3.99 19.47
C LEU A 189 -6.90 5.41 19.82
N VAL A 190 -7.68 5.53 20.89
CA VAL A 190 -8.06 6.79 21.58
C VAL A 190 -7.62 6.74 23.04
N GLY A 191 -7.57 7.92 23.68
CA GLY A 191 -7.02 8.11 25.02
C GLY A 191 -5.99 9.25 25.04
N ALA A 192 -5.50 9.58 26.22
CA ALA A 192 -4.54 10.68 26.37
C ALA A 192 -3.23 10.42 25.60
N ASP A 193 -2.93 11.29 24.64
CA ASP A 193 -1.63 11.37 23.99
C ASP A 193 -0.68 12.15 24.91
N ALA A 194 0.22 11.43 25.60
CA ALA A 194 1.15 12.03 26.56
C ALA A 194 2.12 13.03 25.90
N ASP A 195 2.52 12.77 24.66
CA ASP A 195 3.34 13.71 23.90
C ASP A 195 2.46 14.82 23.35
N GLY A 196 1.31 14.49 22.77
CA GLY A 196 0.36 15.41 22.15
C GLY A 196 -0.26 16.44 23.11
N GLY A 197 -0.44 16.06 24.37
CA GLY A 197 -1.16 16.83 25.38
C GLY A 197 -2.68 16.89 25.14
N VAL A 198 -3.24 15.97 24.34
CA VAL A 198 -4.65 15.92 23.96
C VAL A 198 -5.20 14.51 24.10
N ASP A 199 -6.49 14.37 24.34
CA ASP A 199 -7.21 13.11 24.13
C ASP A 199 -8.14 13.29 22.92
N PRO A 200 -7.85 12.67 21.76
CA PRO A 200 -8.71 12.82 20.58
C PRO A 200 -10.13 12.29 20.83
N GLY A 201 -10.33 11.31 21.71
CA GLY A 201 -11.66 10.78 22.04
C GLY A 201 -12.52 11.73 22.87
N LEU A 202 -11.92 12.75 23.51
CA LEU A 202 -12.64 13.82 24.20
C LEU A 202 -12.88 15.05 23.31
N VAL A 203 -12.19 15.16 22.19
CA VAL A 203 -12.18 16.34 21.32
C VAL A 203 -12.97 16.12 20.02
N LEU A 204 -12.93 14.89 19.48
CA LEU A 204 -13.50 14.54 18.18
C LEU A 204 -14.75 13.67 18.35
N SER A 205 -15.76 13.89 17.49
CA SER A 205 -16.85 12.93 17.30
C SER A 205 -16.38 11.81 16.37
N ILE A 206 -16.23 10.60 16.90
CA ILE A 206 -15.66 9.43 16.21
C ILE A 206 -16.72 8.33 16.06
N ALA A 207 -16.77 7.67 14.90
CA ALA A 207 -17.60 6.48 14.67
C ALA A 207 -16.81 5.36 13.96
N ASP A 208 -17.24 4.11 14.14
CA ASP A 208 -16.84 2.97 13.29
C ASP A 208 -17.92 2.77 12.23
N TYR A 209 -17.54 2.85 10.95
CA TYR A 209 -18.41 2.73 9.78
C TYR A 209 -18.47 1.31 9.20
N GLY A 210 -17.96 0.32 9.94
CA GLY A 210 -17.93 -1.07 9.52
C GLY A 210 -16.85 -1.32 8.45
N ASP A 211 -17.09 -2.33 7.60
CA ASP A 211 -16.19 -2.70 6.52
C ASP A 211 -16.84 -2.46 5.14
N LEU A 212 -16.05 -1.96 4.20
CA LEU A 212 -16.41 -1.96 2.78
C LEU A 212 -15.96 -3.27 2.18
N THR A 213 -16.89 -4.00 1.55
CA THR A 213 -16.60 -5.33 1.03
C THR A 213 -15.94 -5.23 -0.35
N PRO A 214 -14.69 -5.68 -0.53
CA PRO A 214 -14.10 -5.79 -1.86
C PRO A 214 -14.69 -6.99 -2.63
N ASP A 215 -14.42 -7.04 -3.94
CA ASP A 215 -14.54 -8.29 -4.69
C ASP A 215 -13.24 -9.11 -4.49
N TYR A 216 -13.34 -10.15 -3.67
CA TYR A 216 -12.23 -11.05 -3.32
C TYR A 216 -11.80 -11.98 -4.46
N MET A 217 -12.27 -11.82 -5.69
CA MET A 217 -11.80 -12.63 -6.81
C MET A 217 -11.33 -11.76 -7.99
N ALA A 218 -11.64 -10.47 -7.95
CA ALA A 218 -11.37 -9.52 -9.01
C ALA A 218 -11.36 -8.10 -8.42
N PRO A 219 -10.21 -7.66 -7.85
CA PRO A 219 -10.09 -6.38 -7.16
C PRO A 219 -10.60 -5.20 -7.98
N ASP A 220 -10.34 -5.21 -9.28
CA ASP A 220 -10.77 -4.23 -10.28
C ASP A 220 -12.29 -3.97 -10.28
N ARG A 221 -13.11 -4.96 -9.90
CA ARG A 221 -14.57 -4.79 -9.78
C ARG A 221 -15.01 -4.10 -8.49
N GLY A 222 -14.19 -4.17 -7.45
CA GLY A 222 -14.51 -3.66 -6.13
C GLY A 222 -14.07 -2.21 -5.90
N LEU A 223 -13.02 -1.75 -6.59
CA LEU A 223 -12.42 -0.44 -6.30
C LEU A 223 -13.37 0.74 -6.53
N ASP A 224 -14.21 0.70 -7.57
CA ASP A 224 -15.19 1.77 -7.83
C ASP A 224 -16.25 1.86 -6.72
N HIS A 225 -16.64 0.71 -6.14
CA HIS A 225 -17.55 0.70 -5.00
C HIS A 225 -16.88 1.27 -3.75
N ILE A 226 -15.63 0.88 -3.48
CA ILE A 226 -14.85 1.42 -2.36
C ILE A 226 -14.71 2.94 -2.52
N ARG A 227 -14.29 3.42 -3.69
CA ARG A 227 -14.22 4.86 -4.03
C ARG A 227 -15.54 5.58 -3.77
N ALA A 228 -16.66 5.02 -4.22
CA ALA A 228 -17.97 5.63 -4.01
C ALA A 228 -18.36 5.72 -2.52
N MET A 229 -18.06 4.69 -1.73
CA MET A 229 -18.37 4.67 -0.29
C MET A 229 -17.45 5.61 0.51
N ILE A 230 -16.17 5.68 0.17
CA ILE A 230 -15.24 6.66 0.78
C ILE A 230 -15.65 8.09 0.40
N ALA A 231 -16.05 8.32 -0.85
CA ALA A 231 -16.57 9.62 -1.28
C ALA A 231 -17.88 9.97 -0.55
N GLU A 232 -18.73 8.98 -0.26
CA GLU A 232 -19.94 9.17 0.55
C GLU A 232 -19.61 9.73 1.93
N MET A 233 -18.63 9.15 2.63
CA MET A 233 -18.15 9.61 3.94
C MET A 233 -17.60 11.05 3.83
N ALA A 234 -16.66 11.30 2.92
CA ALA A 234 -16.05 12.62 2.77
C ALA A 234 -17.04 13.71 2.34
N SER A 235 -18.07 13.36 1.56
CA SER A 235 -19.09 14.31 1.07
C SER A 235 -19.91 14.98 2.19
N VAL A 236 -19.94 14.39 3.39
CA VAL A 236 -20.63 14.95 4.56
C VAL A 236 -19.68 15.64 5.55
N GLY A 237 -18.43 15.87 5.14
CA GLY A 237 -17.43 16.57 5.95
C GLY A 237 -16.73 15.70 6.99
N VAL A 238 -16.92 14.37 6.93
CA VAL A 238 -16.20 13.40 7.75
C VAL A 238 -14.82 13.15 7.15
N VAL A 239 -13.80 13.03 7.99
CA VAL A 239 -12.47 12.52 7.60
C VAL A 239 -12.50 10.99 7.69
N PRO A 240 -12.47 10.25 6.58
CA PRO A 240 -12.37 8.80 6.61
C PRO A 240 -10.99 8.38 7.11
N PHE A 241 -10.98 7.45 8.07
CA PHE A 241 -9.81 6.69 8.50
C PHE A 241 -9.95 5.27 7.96
N ILE A 242 -9.30 5.02 6.83
CA ILE A 242 -9.35 3.72 6.15
C ILE A 242 -8.30 2.81 6.78
N VAL A 243 -8.71 1.61 7.18
CA VAL A 243 -7.82 0.65 7.81
C VAL A 243 -7.81 -0.65 7.01
N GLY A 244 -6.60 -1.09 6.70
CA GLY A 244 -6.33 -2.42 6.19
C GLY A 244 -6.57 -2.59 4.70
N GLY A 245 -6.27 -3.81 4.29
CA GLY A 245 -6.02 -4.15 2.92
C GLY A 245 -4.61 -3.79 2.49
N ASP A 246 -4.24 -4.23 1.29
CA ASP A 246 -2.97 -3.92 0.66
C ASP A 246 -2.98 -2.52 0.04
N HIS A 247 -1.80 -2.06 -0.40
CA HIS A 247 -1.64 -0.70 -0.89
C HIS A 247 -2.38 -0.40 -2.21
N THR A 248 -3.07 -1.37 -2.82
CA THR A 248 -4.00 -1.10 -3.94
C THR A 248 -5.13 -0.15 -3.49
N ILE A 249 -5.52 -0.22 -2.22
CA ILE A 249 -6.65 0.55 -1.66
C ILE A 249 -6.40 2.07 -1.64
N MET A 250 -5.14 2.52 -1.60
CA MET A 250 -4.84 3.95 -1.71
C MET A 250 -5.39 4.56 -3.03
N PHE A 251 -5.52 3.77 -4.10
CA PHE A 251 -6.06 4.28 -5.38
C PHE A 251 -7.51 4.78 -5.23
N PRO A 252 -8.50 3.94 -4.85
CA PRO A 252 -9.87 4.41 -4.65
C PRO A 252 -9.99 5.45 -3.53
N ASP A 253 -9.17 5.36 -2.47
CA ASP A 253 -9.25 6.29 -1.33
C ASP A 253 -8.88 7.72 -1.73
N VAL A 254 -7.75 7.89 -2.41
CA VAL A 254 -7.31 9.20 -2.91
C VAL A 254 -8.23 9.69 -4.02
N ALA A 255 -8.65 8.80 -4.94
CA ALA A 255 -9.57 9.15 -6.01
C ALA A 255 -10.91 9.68 -5.48
N ALA A 256 -11.42 9.09 -4.39
CA ALA A 256 -12.63 9.56 -3.71
C ALA A 256 -12.46 10.98 -3.15
N MET A 257 -11.29 11.33 -2.61
CA MET A 257 -11.04 12.70 -2.17
C MET A 257 -11.04 13.67 -3.35
N VAL A 258 -10.47 13.27 -4.48
CA VAL A 258 -10.48 14.08 -5.70
C VAL A 258 -11.90 14.29 -6.23
N ASP A 259 -12.78 13.29 -6.14
CA ASP A 259 -14.19 13.43 -6.52
C ASP A 259 -14.93 14.45 -5.65
N VAL A 260 -14.64 14.48 -4.35
CA VAL A 260 -15.32 15.35 -3.39
C VAL A 260 -14.76 16.78 -3.42
N TYR A 261 -13.43 16.94 -3.45
CA TYR A 261 -12.77 18.24 -3.32
C TYR A 261 -12.34 18.87 -4.65
N GLY A 262 -12.26 18.07 -5.71
CA GLY A 262 -11.89 18.49 -7.06
C GLY A 262 -10.41 18.25 -7.43
N ALA A 263 -10.16 18.12 -8.73
CA ALA A 263 -8.81 17.94 -9.28
C ALA A 263 -7.88 19.11 -8.92
N GLY A 264 -6.64 18.79 -8.56
CA GLY A 264 -5.63 19.78 -8.13
C GLY A 264 -5.92 20.45 -6.78
N LYS A 265 -6.88 19.91 -6.00
CA LYS A 265 -7.22 20.36 -4.64
C LYS A 265 -6.84 19.37 -3.54
N VAL A 266 -6.22 18.25 -3.89
CA VAL A 266 -5.77 17.21 -2.97
C VAL A 266 -4.27 17.00 -3.14
N ALA A 267 -3.52 17.01 -2.04
CA ALA A 267 -2.12 16.61 -1.96
C ALA A 267 -2.02 15.23 -1.30
N LEU A 268 -1.11 14.39 -1.78
CA LEU A 268 -0.83 13.06 -1.23
C LEU A 268 0.51 13.08 -0.50
N VAL A 269 0.51 12.63 0.74
CA VAL A 269 1.72 12.23 1.48
C VAL A 269 1.67 10.72 1.65
N GLN A 270 2.53 10.01 0.93
CA GLN A 270 2.64 8.55 0.99
C GLN A 270 3.88 8.19 1.80
N PHE A 271 3.66 7.58 2.97
CA PHE A 271 4.70 6.94 3.77
C PHE A 271 4.81 5.48 3.34
N ASP A 272 5.92 5.13 2.68
CA ASP A 272 6.09 3.82 2.05
C ASP A 272 7.57 3.55 1.79
N ALA A 273 7.98 2.28 1.89
CA ALA A 273 9.29 1.84 1.43
C ALA A 273 9.40 1.84 -0.10
N HIS A 274 8.28 1.64 -0.78
CA HIS A 274 8.13 1.53 -2.23
C HIS A 274 7.56 2.83 -2.81
N ALA A 275 7.64 2.96 -4.12
CA ALA A 275 7.02 4.09 -4.82
C ALA A 275 5.62 3.78 -5.33
N ASP A 276 5.25 2.50 -5.41
CA ASP A 276 3.99 2.01 -5.98
C ASP A 276 3.63 2.64 -7.32
N ALA A 277 4.69 2.81 -8.13
CA ALA A 277 4.66 3.50 -9.40
C ALA A 277 5.29 2.66 -10.52
N GLU A 278 5.09 1.35 -10.49
CA GLU A 278 5.47 0.47 -11.59
C GLU A 278 4.73 0.85 -12.87
N LEU A 279 5.41 0.73 -14.01
CA LEU A 279 4.84 0.92 -15.35
C LEU A 279 4.86 -0.40 -16.10
N ASN A 280 3.84 -0.62 -16.93
CA ASN A 280 3.77 -1.77 -17.85
C ASN A 280 3.88 -3.14 -17.15
N GLY A 281 3.39 -3.24 -15.91
CA GLY A 281 3.15 -4.55 -15.31
C GLY A 281 2.11 -5.33 -16.11
N ASP A 282 2.10 -6.64 -15.92
CA ASP A 282 1.11 -7.55 -16.51
C ASP A 282 -0.30 -7.33 -15.96
N HIS A 283 -0.40 -6.85 -14.72
CA HIS A 283 -1.61 -6.30 -14.14
C HIS A 283 -1.65 -4.76 -14.29
N LEU A 284 -2.84 -4.17 -14.31
CA LEU A 284 -3.03 -2.70 -14.33
C LEU A 284 -3.48 -2.13 -12.98
N ILE A 285 -3.84 -3.01 -12.05
CA ILE A 285 -4.34 -2.67 -10.72
C ILE A 285 -3.68 -3.62 -9.72
N SER A 286 -2.79 -3.08 -8.90
CA SER A 286 -2.06 -3.75 -7.83
C SER A 286 -1.43 -2.72 -6.89
N ASP A 287 -0.98 -3.15 -5.72
CA ASP A 287 -0.14 -2.38 -4.81
C ASP A 287 1.03 -1.71 -5.54
N ASN A 288 1.77 -2.41 -6.40
CA ASN A 288 2.90 -1.84 -7.14
C ASN A 288 2.57 -0.66 -8.08
N GLN A 289 1.30 -0.38 -8.38
CA GLN A 289 0.91 0.53 -9.47
C GLN A 289 -0.02 1.66 -9.04
N THR A 290 -0.39 1.70 -7.76
CA THR A 290 -1.39 2.63 -7.23
C THR A 290 -1.08 4.09 -7.56
N LEU A 291 0.16 4.55 -7.35
CA LEU A 291 0.58 5.90 -7.69
C LEU A 291 0.61 6.13 -9.21
N THR A 292 1.07 5.13 -9.99
CA THR A 292 0.99 5.20 -11.46
C THR A 292 -0.45 5.45 -11.91
N ARG A 293 -1.43 4.74 -11.36
CA ARG A 293 -2.86 4.89 -11.73
C ARG A 293 -3.39 6.28 -11.39
N LEU A 294 -3.04 6.82 -10.22
CA LEU A 294 -3.43 8.18 -9.82
C LEU A 294 -2.88 9.25 -10.77
N LEU A 295 -1.64 9.08 -11.23
CA LEU A 295 -0.99 10.02 -12.16
C LEU A 295 -1.52 9.86 -13.60
N GLU A 296 -1.61 8.64 -14.13
CA GLU A 296 -2.07 8.38 -15.51
C GLU A 296 -3.54 8.78 -15.72
N GLN A 297 -4.38 8.65 -14.69
CA GLN A 297 -5.78 9.08 -14.74
C GLN A 297 -5.97 10.58 -14.44
N ASN A 298 -4.88 11.35 -14.27
CA ASN A 298 -4.89 12.78 -13.94
C ASN A 298 -5.69 13.11 -12.67
N LEU A 299 -5.75 12.17 -11.71
CA LEU A 299 -6.38 12.41 -10.41
C LEU A 299 -5.47 13.26 -9.53
N LEU A 300 -4.15 13.05 -9.64
CA LEU A 300 -3.13 13.88 -9.01
C LEU A 300 -2.15 14.42 -10.05
N ARG A 301 -1.61 15.62 -9.79
CA ARG A 301 -0.39 16.10 -10.45
C ARG A 301 0.81 15.57 -9.67
N GLY A 302 1.93 15.29 -10.34
CA GLY A 302 3.13 14.86 -9.62
C GLY A 302 3.58 15.89 -8.57
N SER A 303 3.43 17.20 -8.83
CA SER A 303 3.71 18.26 -7.86
C SER A 303 2.88 18.22 -6.57
N ASP A 304 1.79 17.46 -6.56
CA ASP A 304 0.92 17.29 -5.39
C ASP A 304 1.26 16.02 -4.60
N VAL A 305 2.31 15.28 -4.99
CA VAL A 305 2.73 14.01 -4.38
C VAL A 305 4.05 14.17 -3.64
N THR A 306 4.08 13.72 -2.38
CA THR A 306 5.30 13.54 -1.60
C THR A 306 5.43 12.09 -1.13
N LEU A 307 6.48 11.41 -1.58
CA LEU A 307 6.89 10.09 -1.11
C LEU A 307 7.85 10.24 0.07
N VAL A 308 7.59 9.55 1.18
CA VAL A 308 8.36 9.63 2.41
C VAL A 308 8.79 8.23 2.84
N GLY A 309 10.10 8.05 3.04
CA GLY A 309 10.66 6.79 3.50
C GLY A 309 11.01 5.80 2.39
N LEU A 310 11.09 6.23 1.13
CA LEU A 310 11.49 5.37 0.01
C LEU A 310 12.87 4.72 0.27
N HIS A 311 12.95 3.38 0.24
CA HIS A 311 14.18 2.62 0.44
C HIS A 311 14.08 1.17 -0.10
N GLY A 312 15.19 0.43 -0.06
CA GLY A 312 15.22 -0.95 -0.55
C GLY A 312 15.65 -1.07 -2.01
N ARG A 313 15.17 -2.13 -2.68
CA ARG A 313 15.61 -2.51 -4.03
C ARG A 313 14.67 -2.02 -5.14
N ASP A 314 13.45 -1.63 -4.78
CA ASP A 314 12.46 -1.15 -5.73
C ASP A 314 12.60 0.35 -5.99
N ALA A 315 11.93 0.85 -7.03
CA ALA A 315 12.02 2.25 -7.48
C ALA A 315 13.47 2.72 -7.74
N GLY A 316 14.17 2.05 -8.66
CA GLY A 316 15.50 2.44 -9.10
C GLY A 316 15.58 3.83 -9.77
N PRO A 317 16.79 4.27 -10.21
CA PRO A 317 17.03 5.62 -10.70
C PRO A 317 16.08 6.08 -11.81
N ALA A 318 15.69 5.19 -12.72
CA ALA A 318 14.75 5.51 -13.80
C ALA A 318 13.34 5.85 -13.28
N THR A 319 12.83 5.07 -12.32
CA THR A 319 11.54 5.32 -11.69
C THR A 319 11.56 6.62 -10.90
N GLN A 320 12.59 6.84 -10.08
CA GLN A 320 12.72 8.08 -9.32
C GLN A 320 12.83 9.30 -10.23
N LYS A 321 13.64 9.23 -11.30
CA LYS A 321 13.76 10.32 -12.27
C LYS A 321 12.42 10.62 -12.94
N ARG A 322 11.66 9.60 -13.35
CA ARG A 322 10.34 9.80 -13.94
C ARG A 322 9.38 10.51 -12.99
N LEU A 323 9.37 10.10 -11.72
CA LEU A 323 8.52 10.70 -10.70
C LEU A 323 8.92 12.15 -10.41
N THR A 324 10.22 12.45 -10.30
CA THR A 324 10.69 13.82 -10.09
C THR A 324 10.51 14.70 -11.32
N ASP A 325 10.67 14.18 -12.53
CA ASP A 325 10.34 14.87 -13.80
C ASP A 325 8.83 15.23 -13.86
N ALA A 326 7.96 14.40 -13.28
CA ALA A 326 6.54 14.68 -13.12
C ALA A 326 6.22 15.67 -11.99
N GLY A 327 7.22 16.05 -11.18
CA GLY A 327 7.12 17.01 -10.09
C GLY A 327 6.97 16.39 -8.69
N ALA A 328 6.97 15.06 -8.55
CA ALA A 328 6.85 14.42 -7.25
C ALA A 328 8.08 14.68 -6.37
N LYS A 329 7.83 14.95 -5.08
CA LYS A 329 8.88 15.08 -4.09
C LYS A 329 9.19 13.70 -3.50
N ILE A 330 10.45 13.29 -3.54
CA ILE A 330 10.89 12.03 -2.95
C ILE A 330 11.79 12.33 -1.76
N VAL A 331 11.43 11.80 -0.60
CA VAL A 331 12.18 11.88 0.65
C VAL A 331 12.60 10.46 1.03
N PRO A 332 13.76 9.98 0.55
CA PRO A 332 14.23 8.64 0.89
C PRO A 332 14.68 8.56 2.36
N THR A 333 14.75 7.35 2.93
CA THR A 333 15.22 7.17 4.32
C THR A 333 16.63 7.72 4.55
N ALA A 334 17.52 7.66 3.55
CA ALA A 334 18.84 8.27 3.60
C ALA A 334 18.79 9.79 3.87
N ALA A 335 17.82 10.50 3.29
CA ALA A 335 17.64 11.93 3.53
C ALA A 335 17.07 12.22 4.94
N ILE A 336 16.23 11.33 5.46
CA ILE A 336 15.71 11.40 6.83
C ILE A 336 16.85 11.18 7.83
N GLN A 337 17.71 10.18 7.58
CA GLN A 337 18.88 9.90 8.41
C GLN A 337 19.89 11.05 8.41
N GLU A 338 20.15 11.67 7.26
CA GLU A 338 21.12 12.76 7.14
C GLU A 338 20.61 14.07 7.79
N LYS A 339 19.36 14.45 7.52
CA LYS A 339 18.80 15.75 7.95
C LYS A 339 18.12 15.70 9.32
N GLY A 340 17.73 14.51 9.77
CA GLY A 340 16.85 14.30 10.90
C GLY A 340 15.37 14.46 10.55
N TRP A 341 14.52 13.64 11.15
CA TRP A 341 13.09 13.62 10.90
C TRP A 341 12.41 14.97 11.18
N GLN A 342 12.91 15.77 12.14
CA GLN A 342 12.34 17.07 12.49
C GLN A 342 12.44 18.08 11.35
N ALA A 343 13.63 18.18 10.74
CA ALA A 343 13.87 19.09 9.63
C ALA A 343 13.07 18.67 8.39
N VAL A 344 13.07 17.37 8.09
CA VAL A 344 12.27 16.79 7.00
C VAL A 344 10.78 17.09 7.19
N THR A 345 10.24 16.90 8.38
CA THR A 345 8.82 17.15 8.68
C THR A 345 8.48 18.62 8.52
N THR A 346 9.36 19.51 8.99
CA THR A 346 9.19 20.96 8.85
C THR A 346 9.13 21.37 7.38
N ASP A 347 10.08 20.89 6.57
CA ASP A 347 10.15 21.17 5.13
C ASP A 347 8.96 20.57 4.37
N LEU A 348 8.51 19.38 4.76
CA LEU A 348 7.33 18.72 4.19
C LEU A 348 6.09 19.55 4.46
N ILE A 349 5.83 19.94 5.71
CA ILE A 349 4.68 20.76 6.09
C ILE A 349 4.72 22.13 5.40
N ALA A 350 5.90 22.76 5.31
CA ALA A 350 6.06 24.01 4.59
C ALA A 350 5.67 23.87 3.10
N GLY A 351 6.10 22.77 2.46
CA GLY A 351 5.71 22.43 1.09
C GLY A 351 4.19 22.26 0.94
N LEU A 352 3.56 21.46 1.80
CA LEU A 352 2.11 21.24 1.79
C LEU A 352 1.31 22.54 1.91
N LYS A 353 1.77 23.51 2.71
CA LYS A 353 1.11 24.82 2.86
C LYS A 353 1.17 25.70 1.60
N THR A 354 2.04 25.39 0.65
CA THR A 354 2.12 26.08 -0.65
C THR A 354 1.37 25.34 -1.78
N GLY A 355 1.00 24.08 -1.54
CA GLY A 355 0.29 23.22 -2.47
C GLY A 355 -1.23 23.23 -2.28
N PRO A 356 -1.92 22.16 -2.72
CA PRO A 356 -3.34 21.98 -2.44
C PRO A 356 -3.69 22.02 -0.94
N GLU A 357 -4.84 22.60 -0.61
CA GLU A 357 -5.24 22.80 0.79
C GLU A 357 -5.58 21.49 1.51
N ASN A 358 -6.16 20.52 0.79
CA ASN A 358 -6.61 19.26 1.37
C ASN A 358 -5.48 18.23 1.26
N VAL A 359 -5.13 17.60 2.38
CA VAL A 359 -4.05 16.61 2.45
C VAL A 359 -4.66 15.23 2.70
N PHE A 360 -4.28 14.26 1.89
CA PHE A 360 -4.52 12.85 2.16
C PHE A 360 -3.18 12.23 2.58
N VAL A 361 -3.19 11.50 3.69
CA VAL A 361 -2.00 10.80 4.19
C VAL A 361 -2.24 9.30 4.03
N SER A 362 -1.41 8.66 3.21
CA SER A 362 -1.39 7.21 3.10
C SER A 362 -0.19 6.66 3.86
N PHE A 363 -0.42 5.71 4.76
CA PHE A 363 0.62 5.11 5.58
C PHE A 363 0.70 3.61 5.35
N ASP A 364 1.69 3.17 4.56
CA ASP A 364 2.05 1.77 4.44
C ASP A 364 2.98 1.36 5.59
N MET A 365 2.59 0.30 6.29
CA MET A 365 3.40 -0.32 7.34
C MET A 365 4.82 -0.73 6.89
N SER A 366 5.05 -0.96 5.60
CA SER A 366 6.35 -1.30 5.01
C SER A 366 7.40 -0.19 5.15
N VAL A 367 6.98 1.07 5.34
CA VAL A 367 7.89 2.20 5.59
C VAL A 367 8.69 2.04 6.89
N LEU A 368 8.11 1.33 7.86
CA LEU A 368 8.70 1.10 9.17
C LEU A 368 9.76 0.02 9.08
N ASP A 369 10.83 0.17 9.86
CA ASP A 369 11.81 -0.91 9.98
C ASP A 369 11.12 -2.20 10.49
N PRO A 370 11.47 -3.40 9.99
CA PRO A 370 10.90 -4.66 10.46
C PRO A 370 11.12 -4.94 11.95
N GLY A 371 12.04 -4.24 12.62
CA GLY A 371 12.13 -4.25 14.09
C GLY A 371 10.91 -3.67 14.80
N ASP A 372 10.24 -2.71 14.16
CA ASP A 372 9.03 -2.03 14.67
C ASP A 372 7.75 -2.53 13.96
N ALA A 373 7.84 -3.09 12.75
CA ALA A 373 6.72 -3.66 12.01
C ALA A 373 7.14 -4.91 11.23
N PRO A 374 7.41 -6.04 11.90
CA PRO A 374 7.85 -7.26 11.22
C PRO A 374 6.81 -7.84 10.26
N ALA A 375 5.52 -7.50 10.44
CA ALA A 375 4.44 -7.95 9.59
C ALA A 375 3.81 -6.82 8.76
N SER A 376 4.39 -6.63 7.59
CA SER A 376 3.82 -5.90 6.46
C SER A 376 3.77 -6.75 5.19
N GLY A 377 3.05 -6.29 4.16
CA GLY A 377 3.00 -6.95 2.84
C GLY A 377 4.39 -7.12 2.23
N ARG A 378 5.15 -6.02 2.12
CA ARG A 378 6.51 -6.02 1.56
C ARG A 378 7.52 -5.41 2.55
N PRO A 379 7.94 -6.11 3.62
CA PRO A 379 8.85 -5.55 4.62
C PRO A 379 10.24 -5.32 4.03
N VAL A 380 10.80 -4.13 4.27
CA VAL A 380 12.13 -3.73 3.81
C VAL A 380 12.98 -3.28 5.00
N PRO A 381 14.15 -3.87 5.26
CA PRO A 381 15.04 -3.42 6.34
C PRO A 381 15.63 -2.02 6.10
N GLY A 382 15.84 -1.25 7.17
CA GLY A 382 16.40 0.10 7.11
C GLY A 382 15.34 1.21 6.97
N GLY A 383 14.12 0.91 7.41
CA GLY A 383 13.00 1.85 7.43
C GLY A 383 13.09 2.87 8.55
N ILE A 384 12.09 3.75 8.63
CA ILE A 384 11.97 4.69 9.75
C ILE A 384 11.48 3.96 11.00
N THR A 385 11.86 4.46 12.17
CA THR A 385 11.44 3.88 13.45
C THR A 385 10.14 4.51 13.94
N MET A 386 9.45 3.87 14.87
CA MET A 386 8.26 4.44 15.54
C MET A 386 8.58 5.74 16.28
N ARG A 387 9.82 5.93 16.72
CA ARG A 387 10.30 7.20 17.33
C ARG A 387 10.28 8.37 16.34
N GLU A 388 10.36 8.09 15.06
CA GLU A 388 10.31 9.08 13.98
C GLU A 388 8.89 9.18 13.43
N ALA A 389 8.26 8.05 13.09
CA ALA A 389 6.95 8.01 12.44
C ALA A 389 5.83 8.68 13.27
N ILE A 390 5.73 8.40 14.58
CA ILE A 390 4.70 8.97 15.46
C ILE A 390 4.71 10.51 15.43
N PRO A 391 5.82 11.20 15.76
CA PRO A 391 5.82 12.65 15.76
C PRO A 391 5.71 13.24 14.34
N MET A 392 6.22 12.58 13.30
CA MET A 392 6.04 13.01 11.90
C MET A 392 4.55 13.07 11.53
N VAL A 393 3.83 11.95 11.69
CA VAL A 393 2.40 11.83 11.37
C VAL A 393 1.58 12.82 12.21
N ARG A 394 1.83 12.89 13.52
CA ARG A 394 1.15 13.82 14.42
C ARG A 394 1.30 15.27 13.98
N GLN A 395 2.52 15.70 13.62
CA GLN A 395 2.79 17.08 13.21
C GLN A 395 2.14 17.42 11.87
N ILE A 396 2.14 16.49 10.91
CA ILE A 396 1.46 16.67 9.62
C ILE A 396 -0.04 16.85 9.85
N CYS A 397 -0.67 15.94 10.61
CA CYS A 397 -2.11 16.00 10.90
C CYS A 397 -2.50 17.22 11.76
N ALA A 398 -1.59 17.74 12.59
CA ALA A 398 -1.81 18.96 13.39
C ALA A 398 -1.69 20.28 12.60
N GLN A 399 -0.88 20.32 11.55
CA GLN A 399 -0.52 21.57 10.87
C GLN A 399 -1.09 21.70 9.45
N THR A 400 -1.79 20.68 8.97
CA THR A 400 -2.40 20.65 7.64
C THR A 400 -3.87 20.25 7.73
N LYS A 401 -4.65 20.47 6.67
CA LYS A 401 -6.06 20.06 6.63
C LYS A 401 -6.13 18.64 6.06
N VAL A 402 -5.99 17.66 6.95
CA VAL A 402 -6.14 16.25 6.57
C VAL A 402 -7.62 15.97 6.28
N VAL A 403 -7.88 15.48 5.07
CA VAL A 403 -9.24 15.14 4.60
C VAL A 403 -9.48 13.65 4.45
N GLY A 404 -8.44 12.84 4.59
CA GLY A 404 -8.51 11.38 4.67
C GLY A 404 -7.17 10.82 5.11
N PHE A 405 -7.22 9.65 5.75
CA PHE A 405 -6.04 8.94 6.23
C PHE A 405 -6.24 7.45 5.97
N ASP A 406 -5.25 6.77 5.39
CA ASP A 406 -5.24 5.31 5.33
C ASP A 406 -4.05 4.71 6.09
N LEU A 407 -4.27 3.54 6.69
CA LEU A 407 -3.21 2.66 7.18
C LEU A 407 -3.33 1.31 6.49
N LEU A 408 -2.36 1.01 5.64
CA LEU A 408 -2.40 -0.12 4.71
C LEU A 408 -1.25 -1.09 4.97
N ASP A 409 -1.37 -2.27 4.37
CA ASP A 409 -0.35 -3.32 4.33
C ASP A 409 0.06 -3.90 5.70
N ALA A 410 -0.64 -3.57 6.79
CA ALA A 410 -0.51 -4.29 8.07
C ALA A 410 -0.92 -5.76 7.89
N ALA A 411 -0.09 -6.72 8.32
CA ALA A 411 -0.28 -8.15 8.05
C ALA A 411 -0.39 -8.99 9.33
N PRO A 412 -1.42 -8.82 10.17
CA PRO A 412 -1.33 -9.16 11.59
C PRO A 412 -1.06 -10.64 11.92
N ILE A 413 -1.39 -11.60 11.05
CA ILE A 413 -1.12 -13.03 11.25
C ILE A 413 0.37 -13.36 11.11
N LEU A 414 1.12 -12.54 10.35
CA LEU A 414 2.56 -12.73 10.19
C LEU A 414 3.37 -12.28 11.42
N ASP A 415 2.74 -11.60 12.38
CA ASP A 415 3.36 -11.16 13.61
C ASP A 415 2.70 -11.79 14.86
N PRO A 416 3.30 -12.86 15.41
CA PRO A 416 2.83 -13.48 16.64
C PRO A 416 3.16 -12.65 17.89
N THR A 417 4.01 -11.62 17.78
CA THR A 417 4.54 -10.83 18.90
C THR A 417 3.73 -9.57 19.20
N TYR A 418 2.71 -9.26 18.40
CA TYR A 418 1.81 -8.11 18.55
C TYR A 418 2.44 -6.73 18.23
N VAL A 419 3.74 -6.68 17.91
CA VAL A 419 4.51 -5.46 17.64
C VAL A 419 3.92 -4.63 16.50
N SER A 420 3.66 -5.24 15.34
CA SER A 420 3.13 -4.58 14.15
C SER A 420 1.73 -4.02 14.39
N ARG A 421 0.90 -4.73 15.16
CA ARG A 421 -0.44 -4.24 15.54
C ARG A 421 -0.33 -3.04 16.46
N MET A 422 0.58 -3.06 17.43
CA MET A 422 0.84 -1.88 18.28
C MET A 422 1.32 -0.69 17.45
N SER A 423 2.28 -0.91 16.56
CA SER A 423 2.82 0.14 15.69
C SER A 423 1.73 0.77 14.85
N ALA A 424 0.92 -0.05 14.14
CA ALA A 424 -0.24 0.42 13.38
C ALA A 424 -1.23 1.23 14.23
N ASN A 425 -1.57 0.73 15.42
CA ASN A 425 -2.49 1.38 16.34
C ASN A 425 -1.98 2.76 16.80
N TYR A 426 -0.68 2.88 17.08
CA TYR A 426 -0.06 4.15 17.49
C TYR A 426 0.11 5.14 16.35
N ILE A 427 0.21 4.69 15.10
CA ILE A 427 0.17 5.57 13.92
C ILE A 427 -1.23 6.16 13.73
N LEU A 428 -2.29 5.33 13.82
CA LEU A 428 -3.68 5.80 13.77
C LEU A 428 -3.94 6.82 14.89
N HIS A 429 -3.51 6.51 16.11
CA HIS A 429 -3.58 7.41 17.24
C HIS A 429 -2.84 8.73 17.00
N ALA A 430 -1.63 8.68 16.43
CA ALA A 430 -0.84 9.88 16.14
C ALA A 430 -1.56 10.84 15.20
N CYS A 431 -2.19 10.35 14.12
CA CYS A 431 -2.93 11.23 13.24
C CYS A 431 -4.22 11.76 13.88
N LEU A 432 -4.99 10.92 14.59
CA LEU A 432 -6.16 11.35 15.36
C LEU A 432 -5.80 12.49 16.32
N SER A 433 -4.72 12.32 17.10
CA SER A 433 -4.23 13.33 18.03
C SER A 433 -3.80 14.60 17.31
N GLY A 434 -3.16 14.50 16.14
CA GLY A 434 -2.85 15.64 15.29
C GLY A 434 -4.11 16.42 14.87
N ILE A 435 -5.13 15.73 14.35
CA ILE A 435 -6.41 16.36 13.97
C ILE A 435 -7.07 17.04 15.17
N ALA A 436 -7.06 16.39 16.34
CA ALA A 436 -7.58 16.95 17.58
C ALA A 436 -6.81 18.22 18.02
N ILE A 437 -5.47 18.20 17.97
CA ILE A 437 -4.62 19.38 18.23
C ILE A 437 -4.99 20.54 17.32
N ARG A 438 -5.14 20.28 16.02
CA ARG A 438 -5.53 21.30 15.05
C ARG A 438 -6.91 21.90 15.39
N LYS A 439 -7.86 21.06 15.79
CA LYS A 439 -9.22 21.49 16.15
C LYS A 439 -9.24 22.40 17.38
N THR A 440 -8.37 22.19 18.35
CA THR A 440 -8.26 23.08 19.52
C THR A 440 -7.55 24.41 19.21
N GLY A 441 -7.04 24.59 17.98
CA GLY A 441 -6.32 25.78 17.55
C GLY A 441 -4.82 25.77 17.91
N ALA A 442 -4.33 24.68 18.50
CA ALA A 442 -2.90 24.46 18.70
C ALA A 442 -2.26 23.92 17.41
N THR A 443 -1.01 24.28 17.15
CA THR A 443 -0.26 23.79 15.97
C THR A 443 0.82 22.76 16.35
N SER A 444 1.07 22.59 17.64
CA SER A 444 1.95 21.56 18.24
C SER A 444 1.74 21.47 19.75
N VAL A 445 2.28 20.41 20.35
CA VAL A 445 2.39 20.17 21.81
C VAL A 445 2.83 21.42 22.58
N GLN A 446 3.80 22.16 22.03
CA GLN A 446 4.38 23.33 22.69
C GLN A 446 3.46 24.55 22.72
N THR A 447 2.44 24.58 21.86
CA THR A 447 1.44 25.66 21.78
C THR A 447 0.14 25.37 22.52
N ALA A 448 -0.11 24.11 22.90
CA ALA A 448 -1.20 23.73 23.79
C ALA A 448 -0.82 24.14 25.23
N LYS A 449 -0.83 25.44 25.51
CA LYS A 449 -0.69 25.94 26.88
C LYS A 449 -1.90 25.45 27.69
N ARG A 450 -1.57 24.83 28.83
CA ARG A 450 -2.47 24.46 29.93
C ARG A 450 -3.47 25.54 30.28
#